data_AF-A0A2N2XPF6-F1
#
_entry.id   AF-A0A2N2XPF6-F1
#
_cell.length_a   1.000
_cell.length_b   1.000
_cell.length_c   1.000
_cell.angle_alpha   90.00
_cell.angle_beta   90.00
_cell.angle_gamma   90.00
#
_symmetry.space_group_name_H-M   'P 1'
#
loop_
_entity.id
_entity.type
_entity.pdbx_description
1 polymer ?
#
loop_
_entity_poly.entity_id
_entity_poly.type
_entity_poly.pdbx_seq_one_letter_code
_entity_poly.pdbx_strand_id
1 'polypeptide(L)'
;MSASILENSSAELGGAICCENGGYIRNCLFRENNADYIGGGVCISFGADLVNCTFINNNSNQSAGGLYGEYDNQMGGIGLRISNSIFWNNSSNGSDQQINLKGGNSHISFTNCAVQDIDQVIFGSTELHNNINLAPVNDDPEGPQFTDPVSGIFTLTKNSHCVNTGDNNVVTDPVDLAGNDRIQGQTVDIGAYESPFLTAIPSVLPAALFVQAYPNPATDRATIDMAGTTGPVRVEILNTLGAVIQKTDFSAGAYDSKIELSLEEIPSGTIFIKVSSSEGLKIAKCVKR
;
A
#
# COMPACT_ATOMS: atom_id res chain seq x y z
N MET A 1 1.67 14.64 16.32
CA MET A 1 1.09 13.51 17.08
C MET A 1 0.53 12.50 16.10
N SER A 2 0.48 11.21 16.45
CA SER A 2 -0.25 10.14 15.73
C SER A 2 -1.18 9.44 16.73
N ALA A 3 -2.47 9.34 16.38
CA ALA A 3 -3.52 8.81 17.25
C ALA A 3 -4.82 8.60 16.48
N SER A 4 -5.67 7.68 16.96
CA SER A 4 -7.11 7.66 16.65
C SER A 4 -7.86 8.50 17.68
N ILE A 5 -8.65 9.46 17.22
CA ILE A 5 -9.42 10.38 18.06
C ILE A 5 -10.89 10.32 17.64
N LEU A 6 -11.68 9.71 18.52
CA LEU A 6 -13.01 9.21 18.18
C LEU A 6 -14.05 9.76 19.16
N GLU A 7 -15.22 10.10 18.66
CA GLU A 7 -16.44 10.37 19.46
C GLU A 7 -16.29 11.51 20.50
N ASN A 8 -15.49 12.52 20.20
CA ASN A 8 -15.33 13.69 21.07
C ASN A 8 -16.33 14.77 20.72
N SER A 9 -16.70 15.59 21.71
CA SER A 9 -17.61 16.72 21.53
C SER A 9 -17.11 18.00 22.18
N SER A 10 -17.35 19.12 21.50
CA SER A 10 -17.04 20.47 21.97
C SER A 10 -18.23 21.39 21.74
N ALA A 11 -18.55 22.24 22.73
CA ALA A 11 -19.60 23.26 22.63
C ALA A 11 -19.16 24.48 21.80
N GLU A 12 -17.88 24.59 21.46
CA GLU A 12 -17.33 25.69 20.68
C GLU A 12 -16.58 25.16 19.46
N LEU A 13 -15.25 25.06 19.55
CA LEU A 13 -14.37 24.77 18.42
C LEU A 13 -13.79 23.37 18.52
N GLY A 14 -13.56 22.72 17.37
CA GLY A 14 -12.70 21.54 17.28
C GLY A 14 -13.21 20.38 18.10
N GLY A 15 -14.17 19.61 17.57
CA GLY A 15 -14.80 18.52 18.34
C GLY A 15 -13.79 17.51 18.86
N ALA A 16 -12.70 17.28 18.12
CA ALA A 16 -11.55 16.49 18.56
C ALA A 16 -10.38 17.35 19.07
N ILE A 17 -9.94 18.31 18.25
CA ILE A 17 -8.78 19.17 18.56
C ILE A 17 -9.09 20.60 18.14
N CYS A 18 -8.81 21.55 19.04
CA CYS A 18 -8.64 22.95 18.72
C CYS A 18 -7.16 23.32 18.84
N CYS A 19 -6.54 23.72 17.72
CA CYS A 19 -5.13 24.05 17.63
C CYS A 19 -4.97 25.55 17.40
N GLU A 20 -4.37 26.26 18.36
CA GLU A 20 -4.06 27.68 18.25
C GLU A 20 -2.53 27.86 18.15
N ASN A 21 -2.06 28.60 17.14
CA ASN A 21 -0.65 28.93 16.90
C ASN A 21 0.27 27.74 16.52
N GLY A 22 -0.07 27.05 15.42
CA GLY A 22 0.81 26.02 14.87
C GLY A 22 0.58 24.65 15.51
N GLY A 23 0.94 23.61 14.75
CA GLY A 23 0.83 22.23 15.20
C GLY A 23 1.26 21.26 14.10
N TYR A 24 1.67 20.06 14.49
CA TYR A 24 2.03 18.98 13.58
C TYR A 24 1.13 17.77 13.85
N ILE A 25 0.10 17.59 13.03
CA ILE A 25 -0.86 16.50 13.12
C ILE A 25 -0.55 15.53 11.99
N ARG A 26 -0.28 14.26 12.33
CA ARG A 26 0.23 13.31 11.36
C ARG A 26 -0.17 11.88 11.66
N ASN A 27 -0.52 11.10 10.63
CA ASN A 27 -0.94 9.70 10.82
C ASN A 27 -2.08 9.59 11.85
N CYS A 28 -3.10 10.43 11.70
CA CYS A 28 -4.22 10.54 12.64
C CYS A 28 -5.54 10.18 11.97
N LEU A 29 -6.39 9.46 12.71
CA LEU A 29 -7.79 9.22 12.34
C LEU A 29 -8.68 10.08 13.23
N PHE A 30 -9.46 10.97 12.62
CA PHE A 30 -10.50 11.75 13.28
C PHE A 30 -11.85 11.24 12.83
N ARG A 31 -12.60 10.61 13.74
CA ARG A 31 -13.90 10.04 13.41
C ARG A 31 -14.99 10.38 14.40
N GLU A 32 -16.17 10.69 13.88
CA GLU A 32 -17.40 10.87 14.68
C GLU A 32 -17.25 11.93 15.78
N ASN A 33 -16.40 12.93 15.56
CA ASN A 33 -16.27 14.06 16.46
C ASN A 33 -17.28 15.15 16.09
N ASN A 34 -17.76 15.87 17.10
CA ASN A 34 -18.82 16.86 16.96
C ASN A 34 -18.43 18.22 17.56
N ALA A 35 -18.65 19.31 16.83
CA ALA A 35 -18.53 20.67 17.35
C ALA A 35 -19.83 21.46 17.18
N ASP A 36 -20.29 22.14 18.23
CA ASP A 36 -21.51 22.96 18.12
C ASP A 36 -21.30 24.24 17.30
N TYR A 37 -20.05 24.65 17.04
CA TYR A 37 -19.74 25.78 16.18
C TYR A 37 -19.03 25.32 14.89
N ILE A 38 -17.70 25.17 14.89
CA ILE A 38 -16.91 24.90 13.67
C ILE A 38 -15.83 23.84 13.87
N GLY A 39 -15.48 23.15 12.78
CA GLY A 39 -14.41 22.15 12.78
C GLY A 39 -14.78 20.93 13.61
N GLY A 40 -15.77 20.16 13.15
CA GLY A 40 -16.26 18.98 13.87
C GLY A 40 -15.16 18.00 14.27
N GLY A 41 -14.23 17.73 13.35
CA GLY A 41 -12.99 17.02 13.65
C GLY A 41 -11.98 17.97 14.29
N VAL A 42 -11.41 18.87 13.49
CA VAL A 42 -10.34 19.76 13.93
C VAL A 42 -10.66 21.20 13.58
N CYS A 43 -10.36 22.10 14.51
CA CYS A 43 -10.32 23.55 14.29
C CYS A 43 -8.87 24.03 14.43
N ILE A 44 -8.39 24.79 13.45
CA ILE A 44 -7.03 25.33 13.42
C ILE A 44 -7.08 26.84 13.26
N SER A 45 -6.39 27.53 14.16
CA SER A 45 -6.18 28.96 14.13
C SER A 45 -4.68 29.27 14.07
N PHE A 46 -4.29 30.13 13.14
CA PHE A 46 -2.91 30.61 12.93
C PHE A 46 -1.93 29.54 12.38
N GLY A 47 -2.45 28.61 11.57
CA GLY A 47 -1.66 27.65 10.80
C GLY A 47 -1.34 26.33 11.53
N ALA A 48 -1.02 25.30 10.73
CA ALA A 48 -0.58 23.97 11.16
C ALA A 48 -0.15 23.15 9.93
N ASP A 49 0.65 22.11 10.15
CA ASP A 49 0.97 21.09 9.15
C ASP A 49 0.17 19.82 9.48
N LEU A 50 -0.67 19.39 8.53
CA LEU A 50 -1.47 18.16 8.55
C LEU A 50 -1.01 17.23 7.45
N VAL A 51 -0.60 16.03 7.81
CA VAL A 51 -0.02 15.06 6.87
C VAL A 51 -0.57 13.68 7.15
N ASN A 52 -0.98 12.92 6.14
CA ASN A 52 -1.42 11.53 6.32
C ASN A 52 -2.55 11.39 7.35
N CYS A 53 -3.58 12.23 7.27
CA CYS A 53 -4.73 12.15 8.18
C CYS A 53 -5.97 11.65 7.47
N THR A 54 -6.89 11.03 8.21
CA THR A 54 -8.23 10.66 7.72
C THR A 54 -9.28 11.30 8.61
N PHE A 55 -10.19 12.07 8.01
CA PHE A 55 -11.33 12.72 8.64
C PHE A 55 -12.62 12.12 8.11
N ILE A 56 -13.39 11.48 8.98
CA ILE A 56 -14.59 10.76 8.58
C ILE A 56 -15.74 10.93 9.57
N ASN A 57 -16.97 11.10 9.06
CA ASN A 57 -18.18 11.18 9.87
C ASN A 57 -18.14 12.27 10.96
N ASN A 58 -17.29 13.29 10.84
CA ASN A 58 -17.26 14.38 11.81
C ASN A 58 -18.35 15.41 11.46
N ASN A 59 -18.94 16.01 12.48
CA ASN A 59 -20.07 16.94 12.34
C ASN A 59 -19.80 18.30 13.00
N SER A 60 -20.28 19.36 12.38
CA SER A 60 -20.42 20.67 13.05
C SER A 60 -21.80 21.28 12.82
N ASN A 61 -22.22 22.24 13.66
CA ASN A 61 -23.51 22.90 13.43
C ASN A 61 -23.42 24.19 12.61
N GLN A 62 -22.21 24.74 12.39
CA GLN A 62 -22.05 25.98 11.63
C GLN A 62 -21.15 25.87 10.40
N SER A 63 -19.95 25.29 10.50
CA SER A 63 -19.11 25.11 9.33
C SER A 63 -18.01 24.07 9.49
N ALA A 64 -17.79 23.31 8.40
CA ALA A 64 -16.80 22.27 8.23
C ALA A 64 -16.89 21.16 9.28
N GLY A 65 -17.51 20.05 8.88
CA GLY A 65 -17.55 18.83 9.69
C GLY A 65 -16.16 18.26 9.93
N GLY A 66 -15.31 18.21 8.89
CA GLY A 66 -13.98 17.62 9.01
C GLY A 66 -12.96 18.60 9.60
N LEU A 67 -12.64 19.65 8.86
CA LEU A 67 -11.59 20.60 9.22
C LEU A 67 -12.01 22.05 8.96
N TYR A 68 -12.01 22.86 10.00
CA TYR A 68 -11.98 24.32 9.88
C TYR A 68 -10.55 24.80 10.04
N GLY A 69 -10.06 25.58 9.09
CA GLY A 69 -8.72 26.15 9.15
C GLY A 69 -8.74 27.64 8.86
N GLU A 70 -8.10 28.42 9.71
CA GLU A 70 -7.95 29.86 9.54
C GLU A 70 -6.50 30.30 9.72
N TYR A 71 -6.02 31.11 8.78
CA TYR A 71 -4.72 31.74 8.84
C TYR A 71 -4.83 33.26 8.71
N ASP A 72 -4.34 33.97 9.73
CA ASP A 72 -4.16 35.43 9.73
C ASP A 72 -2.67 35.79 9.64
N ASN A 73 -2.31 36.44 8.54
CA ASN A 73 -0.96 36.90 8.20
C ASN A 73 -0.42 38.00 9.15
N GLN A 74 -1.25 38.61 10.00
CA GLN A 74 -0.78 39.60 10.98
C GLN A 74 0.01 38.99 12.15
N MET A 75 -0.08 37.67 12.36
CA MET A 75 0.55 36.98 13.49
C MET A 75 1.84 36.21 13.13
N GLY A 76 2.29 36.24 11.87
CA GLY A 76 3.58 35.66 11.44
C GLY A 76 3.67 34.12 11.54
N GLY A 77 2.55 33.41 11.35
CA GLY A 77 2.48 31.95 11.49
C GLY A 77 3.13 31.14 10.36
N ILE A 78 3.16 29.81 10.52
CA ILE A 78 3.85 28.86 9.62
C ILE A 78 3.08 28.52 8.32
N GLY A 79 1.87 29.07 8.17
CA GLY A 79 0.92 28.66 7.13
C GLY A 79 0.09 27.44 7.53
N LEU A 80 -0.96 27.16 6.78
CA LEU A 80 -1.80 25.97 6.90
C LEU A 80 -1.50 25.03 5.73
N ARG A 81 -0.78 23.95 5.99
CA ARG A 81 -0.42 22.97 4.97
C ARG A 81 -1.11 21.66 5.25
N ILE A 82 -1.83 21.16 4.26
CA ILE A 82 -2.58 19.91 4.37
C ILE A 82 -2.17 19.05 3.20
N SER A 83 -1.67 17.85 3.50
CA SER A 83 -1.18 16.92 2.49
C SER A 83 -1.50 15.47 2.80
N ASN A 84 -1.56 14.64 1.76
CA ASN A 84 -1.75 13.19 1.85
C ASN A 84 -2.93 12.79 2.75
N SER A 85 -4.00 13.58 2.81
CA SER A 85 -5.09 13.39 3.77
C SER A 85 -6.42 13.11 3.09
N ILE A 86 -7.26 12.29 3.73
CA ILE A 86 -8.61 11.95 3.26
C ILE A 86 -9.65 12.70 4.10
N PHE A 87 -10.64 13.30 3.43
CA PHE A 87 -11.83 13.90 4.05
C PHE A 87 -13.09 13.37 3.39
N TRP A 88 -13.88 12.57 4.11
CA TRP A 88 -15.02 11.89 3.52
C TRP A 88 -16.18 11.76 4.51
N ASN A 89 -17.42 11.96 4.04
CA ASN A 89 -18.65 11.89 4.81
C ASN A 89 -18.67 12.77 6.10
N ASN A 90 -17.95 13.89 6.09
CA ASN A 90 -18.10 14.90 7.13
C ASN A 90 -19.19 15.91 6.76
N SER A 91 -19.92 16.40 7.76
CA SER A 91 -21.09 17.25 7.52
C SER A 91 -21.13 18.48 8.42
N SER A 92 -21.84 19.50 7.95
CA SER A 92 -22.16 20.67 8.76
C SER A 92 -23.63 21.04 8.56
N ASN A 93 -24.37 21.19 9.66
CA ASN A 93 -25.80 21.54 9.63
C ASN A 93 -26.61 20.65 8.66
N GLY A 94 -26.34 19.35 8.67
CA GLY A 94 -27.00 18.37 7.80
C GLY A 94 -26.64 18.43 6.31
N SER A 95 -25.64 19.23 5.92
CA SER A 95 -25.13 19.31 4.56
C SER A 95 -23.71 18.74 4.48
N ASP A 96 -23.33 18.18 3.34
CA ASP A 96 -21.96 17.72 3.11
C ASP A 96 -21.01 18.92 3.12
N GLN A 97 -20.09 18.92 4.09
CA GLN A 97 -19.17 20.04 4.28
C GLN A 97 -17.87 19.52 4.88
N GLN A 98 -16.98 19.07 4.02
CA GLN A 98 -15.74 18.41 4.42
C GLN A 98 -14.80 19.38 5.14
N ILE A 99 -14.55 20.54 4.52
CA ILE A 99 -13.50 21.47 4.92
C ILE A 99 -13.97 22.92 4.68
N ASN A 100 -13.51 23.85 5.51
CA ASN A 100 -13.58 25.29 5.25
C ASN A 100 -12.24 25.93 5.61
N LEU A 101 -11.53 26.47 4.62
CA LEU A 101 -10.23 27.11 4.80
C LEU A 101 -10.32 28.61 4.51
N LYS A 102 -9.97 29.44 5.49
CA LYS A 102 -9.96 30.91 5.40
C LYS A 102 -8.55 31.46 5.58
N GLY A 103 -8.15 32.38 4.72
CA GLY A 103 -6.86 33.06 4.79
C GLY A 103 -6.36 33.53 3.42
N GLY A 104 -5.28 34.30 3.41
CA GLY A 104 -4.68 34.83 2.18
C GLY A 104 -3.85 33.79 1.41
N ASN A 105 -3.87 33.91 0.07
CA ASN A 105 -3.25 33.04 -0.94
C ASN A 105 -1.89 32.41 -0.60
N SER A 106 -0.97 33.15 0.00
CA SER A 106 0.44 32.73 0.11
C SER A 106 0.73 31.76 1.27
N HIS A 107 -0.29 31.38 2.05
CA HIS A 107 -0.08 30.67 3.32
C HIS A 107 -0.95 29.43 3.51
N ILE A 108 -1.82 29.09 2.56
CA ILE A 108 -2.59 27.84 2.60
C ILE A 108 -2.13 26.96 1.43
N SER A 109 -1.75 25.72 1.72
CA SER A 109 -1.42 24.72 0.70
C SER A 109 -2.23 23.44 0.93
N PHE A 110 -2.86 22.95 -0.14
CA PHE A 110 -3.70 21.74 -0.08
C PHE A 110 -3.34 20.82 -1.24
N THR A 111 -2.58 19.76 -0.95
CA THR A 111 -1.88 18.97 -1.98
C THR A 111 -1.96 17.47 -1.74
N ASN A 112 -2.16 16.67 -2.80
CA ASN A 112 -2.21 15.21 -2.68
C ASN A 112 -3.24 14.72 -1.65
N CYS A 113 -4.36 15.42 -1.51
CA CYS A 113 -5.45 15.05 -0.62
C CYS A 113 -6.62 14.48 -1.41
N ALA A 114 -7.43 13.64 -0.77
CA ALA A 114 -8.65 13.11 -1.35
C ALA A 114 -9.87 13.61 -0.56
N VAL A 115 -10.82 14.26 -1.24
CA VAL A 115 -11.93 14.94 -0.57
C VAL A 115 -13.23 14.60 -1.27
N GLN A 116 -14.24 14.20 -0.50
CA GLN A 116 -15.59 14.02 -1.02
C GLN A 116 -16.12 15.33 -1.59
N ASP A 117 -16.58 15.30 -2.83
CA ASP A 117 -17.18 16.44 -3.53
C ASP A 117 -16.30 17.70 -3.41
N ILE A 118 -15.00 17.56 -3.69
CA ILE A 118 -14.00 18.63 -3.49
C ILE A 118 -14.37 19.95 -4.17
N ASP A 119 -15.14 19.88 -5.27
CA ASP A 119 -15.64 21.03 -6.02
C ASP A 119 -16.60 21.91 -5.21
N GLN A 120 -17.17 21.39 -4.12
CA GLN A 120 -18.05 22.11 -3.19
C GLN A 120 -17.30 22.68 -1.98
N VAL A 121 -16.01 22.40 -1.84
CA VAL A 121 -15.21 22.88 -0.71
C VAL A 121 -14.87 24.36 -0.92
N ILE A 122 -15.14 25.15 0.12
CA ILE A 122 -14.76 26.56 0.17
C ILE A 122 -13.28 26.63 0.49
N PHE A 123 -12.46 26.53 -0.54
CA PHE A 123 -11.10 27.02 -0.46
C PHE A 123 -11.18 28.53 -0.64
N GLY A 124 -10.70 29.30 0.35
CA GLY A 124 -10.10 30.59 0.00
C GLY A 124 -9.15 30.40 -1.18
N SER A 125 -8.75 31.46 -1.86
CA SER A 125 -7.83 31.38 -3.00
C SER A 125 -6.57 30.55 -2.62
N THR A 126 -6.53 29.28 -3.00
CA THR A 126 -5.60 28.24 -2.52
C THR A 126 -5.18 27.43 -3.73
N GLU A 127 -3.90 27.11 -3.84
CA GLU A 127 -3.42 26.28 -4.94
C GLU A 127 -3.75 24.81 -4.64
N LEU A 128 -4.71 24.26 -5.37
CA LEU A 128 -5.07 22.85 -5.33
C LEU A 128 -4.15 22.07 -6.28
N HIS A 129 -3.32 21.17 -5.74
CA HIS A 129 -2.42 20.36 -6.53
C HIS A 129 -2.60 18.87 -6.29
N ASN A 130 -2.77 18.09 -7.36
CA ASN A 130 -2.84 16.63 -7.32
C ASN A 130 -3.87 16.06 -6.33
N ASN A 131 -4.97 16.80 -6.11
CA ASN A 131 -6.05 16.35 -5.24
C ASN A 131 -7.03 15.45 -5.99
N ILE A 132 -7.66 14.55 -5.25
CA ILE A 132 -8.64 13.58 -5.76
C ILE A 132 -10.03 14.02 -5.31
N ASN A 133 -10.96 14.12 -6.26
CA ASN A 133 -12.38 14.28 -5.94
C ASN A 133 -12.98 12.90 -5.67
N LEU A 134 -13.50 12.68 -4.46
CA LEU A 134 -14.10 11.41 -4.07
C LEU A 134 -15.62 11.45 -4.25
N ALA A 135 -16.20 10.33 -4.67
CA ALA A 135 -17.63 10.11 -4.65
C ALA A 135 -18.16 9.95 -3.21
N PRO A 136 -19.43 10.31 -2.94
CA PRO A 136 -20.06 10.20 -1.62
C PRO A 136 -20.37 8.76 -1.20
N VAL A 137 -20.18 7.77 -2.08
CA VAL A 137 -20.43 6.35 -1.81
C VAL A 137 -19.09 5.61 -1.73
N ASN A 138 -18.86 4.86 -0.65
CA ASN A 138 -17.57 4.20 -0.40
C ASN A 138 -17.11 3.29 -1.54
N ASP A 139 -18.02 2.43 -2.01
CA ASP A 139 -17.73 1.38 -2.98
C ASP A 139 -17.87 1.85 -4.45
N ASP A 140 -18.18 3.13 -4.66
CA ASP A 140 -18.16 3.73 -6.00
C ASP A 140 -16.71 3.74 -6.54
N PRO A 141 -16.46 3.53 -7.84
CA PRO A 141 -15.11 3.57 -8.40
C PRO A 141 -14.32 4.84 -8.06
N GLU A 142 -15.00 5.99 -7.90
CA GLU A 142 -14.38 7.25 -7.47
C GLU A 142 -14.51 7.49 -5.96
N GLY A 143 -15.08 6.56 -5.20
CA GLY A 143 -15.15 6.59 -3.75
C GLY A 143 -13.80 6.31 -3.09
N PRO A 144 -13.70 6.50 -1.76
CA PRO A 144 -12.47 6.22 -1.02
C PRO A 144 -12.10 4.73 -1.01
N GLN A 145 -13.06 3.82 -1.22
CA GLN A 145 -12.83 2.37 -1.24
C GLN A 145 -12.20 1.86 0.06
N PHE A 146 -12.71 2.33 1.21
CA PHE A 146 -12.36 1.77 2.52
C PHE A 146 -12.81 0.32 2.62
N THR A 147 -12.06 -0.51 3.35
CA THR A 147 -12.32 -1.95 3.44
C THR A 147 -13.60 -2.31 4.17
N ASP A 148 -13.92 -1.62 5.28
CA ASP A 148 -15.17 -1.81 6.03
C ASP A 148 -15.46 -0.57 6.91
N PRO A 149 -15.95 0.54 6.31
CA PRO A 149 -16.20 1.76 7.05
C PRO A 149 -17.34 1.64 8.07
N VAL A 150 -18.27 0.69 7.89
CA VAL A 150 -19.39 0.45 8.82
C VAL A 150 -18.87 -0.12 10.14
N SER A 151 -17.87 -1.00 10.09
CA SER A 151 -17.20 -1.53 11.29
C SER A 151 -16.05 -0.64 11.80
N GLY A 152 -15.84 0.55 11.21
CA GLY A 152 -14.78 1.47 11.59
C GLY A 152 -13.39 1.12 11.08
N ILE A 153 -13.29 0.30 10.02
CA ILE A 153 -12.03 -0.11 9.40
C ILE A 153 -11.79 0.73 8.14
N PHE A 154 -10.88 1.70 8.27
CA PHE A 154 -10.58 2.69 7.22
C PHE A 154 -9.24 2.44 6.51
N THR A 155 -8.74 1.20 6.52
CA THR A 155 -7.71 0.79 5.57
C THR A 155 -8.29 0.80 4.15
N LEU A 156 -7.43 1.02 3.15
CA LEU A 156 -7.85 1.11 1.75
C LEU A 156 -7.81 -0.26 1.08
N THR A 157 -8.75 -0.50 0.17
CA THR A 157 -8.63 -1.63 -0.77
C THR A 157 -7.65 -1.25 -1.90
N LYS A 158 -7.14 -2.27 -2.61
CA LYS A 158 -6.26 -2.09 -3.78
C LYS A 158 -6.87 -1.28 -4.94
N ASN A 159 -8.19 -1.07 -4.93
CA ASN A 159 -8.89 -0.36 -6.00
C ASN A 159 -9.01 1.15 -5.70
N SER A 160 -8.66 1.58 -4.49
CA SER A 160 -8.75 2.99 -4.11
C SER A 160 -7.79 3.84 -4.93
N HIS A 161 -8.26 5.00 -5.39
CA HIS A 161 -7.42 6.02 -6.02
C HIS A 161 -6.44 6.68 -5.02
N CYS A 162 -6.62 6.44 -3.72
CA CYS A 162 -5.72 6.92 -2.67
C CYS A 162 -4.47 6.04 -2.48
N VAL A 163 -4.39 4.87 -3.13
CA VAL A 163 -3.26 3.96 -2.99
C VAL A 163 -2.10 4.37 -3.92
N ASN A 164 -0.89 4.51 -3.36
CA ASN A 164 0.36 4.89 -4.03
C ASN A 164 0.28 6.23 -4.80
N THR A 165 -0.49 7.20 -4.29
CA THR A 165 -0.71 8.51 -4.95
C THR A 165 -0.31 9.72 -4.11
N GLY A 166 0.17 9.52 -2.88
CA GLY A 166 0.64 10.59 -2.02
C GLY A 166 2.05 11.09 -2.35
N ASP A 167 2.44 12.20 -1.71
CA ASP A 167 3.79 12.76 -1.81
C ASP A 167 4.71 12.21 -0.71
N ASN A 168 5.79 11.54 -1.10
CA ASN A 168 6.77 11.01 -0.17
C ASN A 168 7.58 12.11 0.54
N ASN A 169 7.73 13.30 -0.05
CA ASN A 169 8.60 14.34 0.48
C ASN A 169 8.09 14.96 1.79
N VAL A 170 6.78 14.86 2.04
CA VAL A 170 6.14 15.34 3.27
C VAL A 170 6.08 14.26 4.36
N VAL A 171 6.44 13.01 4.04
CA VAL A 171 6.43 11.90 4.99
C VAL A 171 7.68 11.95 5.88
N THR A 172 7.45 12.12 7.18
CA THR A 172 8.53 12.14 8.18
C THR A 172 8.49 10.95 9.14
N ASP A 173 7.35 10.29 9.25
CA ASP A 173 7.18 9.10 10.08
C ASP A 173 7.54 7.82 9.32
N PRO A 174 8.23 6.88 9.99
CA PRO A 174 8.56 5.61 9.37
C PRO A 174 7.36 4.68 9.22
N VAL A 175 6.32 4.85 10.05
CA VAL A 175 5.16 3.95 10.09
C VAL A 175 3.82 4.69 10.09
N ASP A 176 2.78 4.03 9.58
CA ASP A 176 1.39 4.48 9.60
C ASP A 176 0.72 4.27 10.98
N LEU A 177 -0.58 4.58 11.08
CA LEU A 177 -1.35 4.43 12.32
C LEU A 177 -1.55 2.97 12.76
N ALA A 178 -1.41 1.99 11.86
CA ALA A 178 -1.45 0.57 12.15
C ALA A 178 -0.07 -0.03 12.45
N GLY A 179 1.00 0.76 12.34
CA GLY A 179 2.39 0.35 12.57
C GLY A 179 3.09 -0.27 11.35
N ASN A 180 2.50 -0.20 10.16
CA ASN A 180 3.14 -0.64 8.92
C ASN A 180 4.09 0.44 8.41
N ASP A 181 5.14 0.06 7.67
CA ASP A 181 6.02 1.03 7.00
C ASP A 181 5.21 2.00 6.14
N ARG A 182 5.49 3.30 6.25
CA ARG A 182 4.64 4.34 5.65
C ARG A 182 4.83 4.49 4.15
N ILE A 183 5.99 4.14 3.61
CA ILE A 183 6.19 4.13 2.16
C ILE A 183 6.37 2.68 1.74
N GLN A 184 5.32 2.11 1.16
CA GLN A 184 5.32 0.78 0.59
C GLN A 184 5.31 0.89 -0.94
N GLY A 185 5.91 -0.05 -1.66
CA GLY A 185 5.84 -0.02 -3.13
C GLY A 185 6.47 1.19 -3.85
N GLN A 186 7.23 2.02 -3.11
CA GLN A 186 7.87 3.29 -3.49
C GLN A 186 7.02 4.56 -3.28
N THR A 187 5.71 4.47 -3.03
CA THR A 187 4.86 5.67 -2.86
C THR A 187 3.92 5.52 -1.68
N VAL A 188 3.81 6.56 -0.86
CA VAL A 188 2.87 6.62 0.27
C VAL A 188 1.41 6.64 -0.20
N ASP A 189 0.53 5.96 0.54
CA ASP A 189 -0.91 6.07 0.36
C ASP A 189 -1.43 7.39 0.98
N ILE A 190 -2.48 7.98 0.39
CA ILE A 190 -3.18 9.12 0.97
C ILE A 190 -4.05 8.60 2.13
N GLY A 191 -4.00 9.23 3.30
CA GLY A 191 -4.81 8.91 4.49
C GLY A 191 -3.99 8.48 5.72
N ALA A 192 -4.62 8.00 6.78
CA ALA A 192 -3.95 7.60 8.03
C ALA A 192 -3.28 6.21 8.01
N TYR A 193 -3.65 5.38 7.04
CA TYR A 193 -3.24 3.98 6.92
C TYR A 193 -2.60 3.73 5.56
N GLU A 194 -1.65 2.80 5.50
CA GLU A 194 -1.20 2.19 4.26
C GLU A 194 -2.09 0.98 3.94
N SER A 195 -2.38 0.80 2.67
CA SER A 195 -2.96 -0.44 2.16
C SER A 195 -1.92 -1.56 2.20
N PRO A 196 -2.35 -2.83 2.30
CA PRO A 196 -1.41 -3.95 2.24
C PRO A 196 -0.66 -3.95 0.90
N PHE A 197 0.63 -3.67 0.93
CA PHE A 197 1.49 -3.90 -0.21
C PHE A 197 1.79 -5.40 -0.31
N LEU A 198 1.02 -6.10 -1.14
CA LEU A 198 1.49 -7.36 -1.69
C LEU A 198 2.65 -7.01 -2.62
N THR A 199 3.89 -7.34 -2.24
CA THR A 199 4.95 -7.46 -3.23
C THR A 199 4.38 -8.35 -4.31
N ALA A 200 4.10 -7.81 -5.49
CA ALA A 200 3.85 -8.64 -6.64
C ALA A 200 5.03 -9.59 -6.67
N ILE A 201 4.79 -10.88 -6.40
CA ILE A 201 5.74 -11.91 -6.80
C ILE A 201 5.96 -11.59 -8.27
N PRO A 202 7.19 -11.23 -8.70
CA PRO A 202 7.40 -10.78 -10.05
C PRO A 202 6.69 -11.77 -10.97
N SER A 203 5.75 -11.26 -11.77
CA SER A 203 4.95 -12.08 -12.69
C SER A 203 5.81 -12.73 -13.78
N VAL A 204 7.11 -12.41 -13.78
CA VAL A 204 8.17 -13.28 -14.25
C VAL A 204 8.69 -14.07 -13.05
N LEU A 205 8.05 -15.20 -12.75
CA LEU A 205 8.82 -16.31 -12.20
C LEU A 205 9.94 -16.50 -13.24
N PRO A 206 11.25 -16.30 -12.95
CA PRO A 206 12.26 -16.81 -13.86
C PRO A 206 11.89 -18.26 -14.03
N ALA A 207 11.54 -18.67 -15.26
CA ALA A 207 10.88 -19.94 -15.56
C ALA A 207 11.39 -20.99 -14.59
N ALA A 208 10.60 -21.26 -13.53
CA ALA A 208 11.18 -21.86 -12.35
C ALA A 208 11.69 -23.20 -12.81
N LEU A 209 13.01 -23.39 -12.74
CA LEU A 209 13.66 -24.61 -13.19
C LEU A 209 12.85 -25.77 -12.62
N PHE A 210 12.08 -26.42 -13.49
CA PHE A 210 11.16 -27.46 -13.11
C PHE A 210 11.81 -28.73 -13.59
N VAL A 211 12.23 -29.57 -12.65
CA VAL A 211 12.88 -30.83 -12.96
C VAL A 211 11.90 -31.93 -12.61
N GLN A 212 11.38 -32.61 -13.63
CA GLN A 212 10.57 -33.81 -13.46
C GLN A 212 11.18 -34.94 -14.27
N ALA A 213 11.33 -36.10 -13.62
CA ALA A 213 11.77 -37.33 -14.27
C ALA A 213 10.55 -38.16 -14.68
N TYR A 214 10.44 -38.53 -15.96
CA TYR A 214 9.40 -39.42 -16.45
C TYR A 214 9.94 -40.45 -17.46
N PRO A 215 9.43 -41.70 -17.47
CA PRO A 215 8.47 -42.23 -16.52
C PRO A 215 9.06 -42.34 -15.10
N ASN A 216 8.22 -42.22 -14.08
CA ASN A 216 8.58 -42.49 -12.70
C ASN A 216 7.49 -43.39 -12.10
N PRO A 217 7.76 -44.68 -11.86
CA PRO A 217 9.07 -45.34 -11.91
C PRO A 217 9.69 -45.49 -13.32
N ALA A 218 11.02 -45.40 -13.41
CA ALA A 218 11.81 -45.61 -14.62
C ALA A 218 12.45 -47.00 -14.62
N THR A 219 12.77 -47.55 -15.79
CA THR A 219 13.59 -48.76 -15.94
C THR A 219 15.00 -48.38 -16.38
N ASP A 220 15.23 -48.32 -17.69
CA ASP A 220 16.56 -48.11 -18.29
C ASP A 220 16.77 -46.67 -18.73
N ARG A 221 15.70 -45.86 -18.81
CA ARG A 221 15.76 -44.48 -19.26
C ARG A 221 14.78 -43.61 -18.48
N ALA A 222 15.15 -42.35 -18.26
CA ALA A 222 14.27 -41.32 -17.75
C ALA A 222 14.48 -40.02 -18.51
N THR A 223 13.38 -39.37 -18.91
CA THR A 223 13.41 -38.02 -19.47
C THR A 223 13.32 -37.00 -18.35
N ILE A 224 14.18 -35.99 -18.41
CA ILE A 224 14.21 -34.85 -17.52
C ILE A 224 13.72 -33.64 -18.30
N ASP A 225 12.56 -33.10 -17.90
CA ASP A 225 12.15 -31.76 -18.32
C ASP A 225 12.97 -30.73 -17.52
N MET A 226 13.50 -29.73 -18.20
CA MET A 226 14.30 -28.63 -17.66
C MET A 226 13.84 -27.30 -18.28
N ALA A 227 12.56 -27.20 -18.67
CA ALA A 227 12.00 -25.96 -19.18
C ALA A 227 12.41 -24.76 -18.29
N GLY A 228 12.99 -23.74 -18.93
CA GLY A 228 13.49 -22.53 -18.25
C GLY A 228 15.01 -22.41 -18.14
N THR A 229 15.80 -23.43 -18.49
CA THR A 229 17.27 -23.30 -18.61
C THR A 229 17.68 -22.72 -19.97
N THR A 230 18.57 -21.73 -19.97
CA THR A 230 19.09 -21.11 -21.21
C THR A 230 20.62 -21.21 -21.34
N GLY A 231 21.33 -21.52 -20.25
CA GLY A 231 22.80 -21.63 -20.20
C GLY A 231 23.35 -23.05 -20.19
N PRO A 232 24.64 -23.25 -19.87
CA PRO A 232 25.19 -24.58 -19.60
C PRO A 232 24.52 -25.23 -18.39
N VAL A 233 24.28 -26.54 -18.45
CA VAL A 233 23.59 -27.29 -17.40
C VAL A 233 24.42 -28.51 -16.99
N ARG A 234 24.50 -28.77 -15.70
CA ARG A 234 25.06 -29.99 -15.12
C ARG A 234 23.96 -30.86 -14.56
N VAL A 235 23.91 -32.12 -14.99
CA VAL A 235 22.98 -33.13 -14.46
C VAL A 235 23.76 -34.19 -13.70
N GLU A 236 23.38 -34.45 -12.46
CA GLU A 236 23.99 -35.44 -11.56
C GLU A 236 22.91 -36.43 -11.07
N ILE A 237 23.16 -37.73 -11.17
CA ILE A 237 22.35 -38.77 -10.54
C ILE A 237 23.00 -39.11 -9.21
N LEU A 238 22.23 -39.00 -8.13
CA LEU A 238 22.66 -39.22 -6.75
C LEU A 238 21.94 -40.44 -6.16
N ASN A 239 22.64 -41.20 -5.33
CA ASN A 239 22.00 -42.22 -4.48
C ASN A 239 21.33 -41.60 -3.24
N THR A 240 20.70 -42.42 -2.40
CA THR A 240 20.03 -41.98 -1.16
C THR A 240 20.98 -41.44 -0.09
N LEU A 241 22.29 -41.66 -0.21
CA LEU A 241 23.33 -41.11 0.65
C LEU A 241 23.88 -39.77 0.11
N GLY A 242 23.37 -39.29 -1.04
CA GLY A 242 23.84 -38.07 -1.69
C GLY A 242 25.13 -38.23 -2.51
N ALA A 243 25.63 -39.45 -2.70
CA ALA A 243 26.79 -39.70 -3.54
C ALA A 243 26.42 -39.67 -5.03
N VAL A 244 27.25 -39.01 -5.84
CA VAL A 244 27.09 -38.92 -7.31
C VAL A 244 27.43 -40.27 -7.94
N ILE A 245 26.44 -40.90 -8.58
CA ILE A 245 26.57 -42.14 -9.35
C ILE A 245 26.97 -41.83 -10.79
N GLN A 246 26.35 -40.81 -11.39
CA GLN A 246 26.61 -40.40 -12.77
C GLN A 246 26.52 -38.88 -12.88
N LYS A 247 27.31 -38.30 -13.78
CA LYS A 247 27.34 -36.85 -14.03
C LYS A 247 27.53 -36.58 -15.51
N THR A 248 26.77 -35.61 -16.02
CA THR A 248 26.84 -35.15 -17.41
C THR A 248 26.75 -33.63 -17.44
N ASP A 249 27.63 -32.98 -18.20
CA ASP A 249 27.63 -31.54 -18.45
C ASP A 249 27.15 -31.28 -19.88
N PHE A 250 26.22 -30.34 -20.05
CA PHE A 250 25.65 -29.92 -21.34
C PHE A 250 25.99 -28.45 -21.61
N SER A 251 26.55 -28.17 -22.78
CA SER A 251 26.80 -26.81 -23.25
C SER A 251 25.49 -26.10 -23.61
N ALA A 252 25.46 -24.77 -23.53
CA ALA A 252 24.31 -23.97 -23.98
C ALA A 252 23.96 -24.30 -25.44
N GLY A 253 22.68 -24.58 -25.73
CA GLY A 253 22.19 -24.94 -27.06
C GLY A 253 22.44 -26.40 -27.51
N ALA A 254 23.09 -27.23 -26.67
CA ALA A 254 23.33 -28.66 -26.97
C ALA A 254 22.17 -29.58 -26.57
N TYR A 255 21.10 -29.02 -26.01
CA TYR A 255 19.95 -29.74 -25.47
C TYR A 255 18.68 -28.91 -25.71
N ASP A 256 17.54 -29.60 -25.90
CA ASP A 256 16.22 -28.96 -25.87
C ASP A 256 15.77 -28.85 -24.40
N SER A 257 14.59 -28.29 -24.13
CA SER A 257 13.94 -28.28 -22.81
C SER A 257 13.83 -29.66 -22.14
N LYS A 258 14.12 -30.76 -22.84
CA LYS A 258 14.09 -32.15 -22.34
C LYS A 258 15.38 -32.90 -22.67
N ILE A 259 15.91 -33.62 -21.68
CA ILE A 259 17.07 -34.51 -21.85
C ILE A 259 16.70 -35.91 -21.44
N GLU A 260 17.07 -36.90 -22.24
CA GLU A 260 16.95 -38.30 -21.87
C GLU A 260 18.22 -38.83 -21.22
N LEU A 261 18.08 -39.37 -20.01
CA LEU A 261 19.16 -40.00 -19.25
C LEU A 261 19.08 -41.51 -19.40
N SER A 262 20.22 -42.14 -19.70
CA SER A 262 20.36 -43.58 -19.50
C SER A 262 20.49 -43.86 -18.01
N LEU A 263 19.73 -44.85 -17.56
CA LEU A 263 19.79 -45.40 -16.22
C LEU A 263 20.30 -46.85 -16.22
N GLU A 264 20.66 -47.45 -17.36
CA GLU A 264 21.00 -48.88 -17.49
C GLU A 264 21.97 -49.39 -16.41
N GLU A 265 23.04 -48.63 -16.16
CA GLU A 265 24.09 -48.95 -15.17
C GLU A 265 23.80 -48.46 -13.75
N ILE A 266 22.63 -47.86 -13.53
CA ILE A 266 22.20 -47.34 -12.22
C ILE A 266 21.49 -48.48 -11.45
N PRO A 267 21.81 -48.74 -10.17
CA PRO A 267 21.10 -49.75 -9.38
C PRO A 267 19.62 -49.42 -9.18
N SER A 268 18.76 -50.44 -9.10
CA SER A 268 17.35 -50.29 -8.73
C SER A 268 17.22 -49.66 -7.33
N GLY A 269 16.27 -48.75 -7.17
CA GLY A 269 16.08 -48.00 -5.93
C GLY A 269 15.62 -46.57 -6.15
N THR A 270 15.60 -45.78 -5.07
CA THR A 270 15.36 -44.33 -5.17
C THR A 270 16.66 -43.63 -5.54
N ILE A 271 16.60 -42.82 -6.59
CA ILE A 271 17.67 -41.92 -7.01
C ILE A 271 17.17 -40.47 -7.01
N PHE A 272 18.11 -39.54 -6.88
CA PHE A 272 17.84 -38.11 -7.02
C PHE A 272 18.59 -37.55 -8.22
N ILE A 273 17.91 -36.81 -9.06
CA ILE A 273 18.46 -36.21 -10.28
C ILE A 273 18.60 -34.72 -10.01
N LYS A 274 19.84 -34.27 -9.82
CA LYS A 274 20.19 -32.90 -9.51
C LYS A 274 20.61 -32.18 -10.78
N VAL A 275 19.97 -31.05 -11.04
CA VAL A 275 20.25 -30.16 -12.17
C VAL A 275 20.80 -28.85 -11.63
N SER A 276 21.96 -28.43 -12.11
CA SER A 276 22.59 -27.15 -11.73
C SER A 276 22.84 -26.30 -12.98
N SER A 277 22.36 -25.07 -12.97
CA SER A 277 22.52 -24.10 -14.05
C SER A 277 22.70 -22.67 -13.49
N SER A 278 22.85 -21.68 -14.36
CA SER A 278 22.85 -20.25 -13.99
C SER A 278 21.55 -19.79 -13.33
N GLU A 279 20.43 -20.44 -13.67
CA GLU A 279 19.09 -20.17 -13.16
C GLU A 279 18.84 -20.82 -11.79
N GLY A 280 19.74 -21.69 -11.33
CA GLY A 280 19.73 -22.26 -10.00
C GLY A 280 19.95 -23.77 -9.96
N LEU A 281 19.64 -24.36 -8.81
CA LEU A 281 19.80 -25.79 -8.54
C LEU A 281 18.45 -26.42 -8.20
N LYS A 282 18.15 -27.55 -8.83
CA LYS A 282 16.91 -28.32 -8.59
C LYS A 282 17.19 -29.80 -8.51
N ILE A 283 16.33 -30.51 -7.79
CA ILE A 283 16.46 -31.95 -7.55
C ILE A 283 15.10 -32.60 -7.81
N ALA A 284 15.08 -33.63 -8.64
CA ALA A 284 13.92 -34.50 -8.87
C ALA A 284 14.16 -35.88 -8.26
N LYS A 285 13.14 -36.45 -7.62
CA LYS A 285 13.16 -37.84 -7.17
C LYS A 285 12.69 -38.75 -8.31
N CYS A 286 13.44 -39.82 -8.59
CA CYS A 286 13.03 -40.88 -9.51
C CYS A 286 13.19 -42.25 -8.82
N VAL A 287 12.26 -43.17 -9.06
CA VAL A 287 12.38 -44.56 -8.63
C VAL A 287 12.83 -45.39 -9.84
N LYS A 288 14.04 -45.94 -9.80
CA LYS A 288 14.48 -46.95 -10.78
C LYS A 288 14.01 -48.33 -10.34
N ARG A 289 13.36 -49.05 -11.26
CA ARG A 289 13.02 -50.46 -11.12
C ARG A 289 14.06 -51.33 -11.79
#